data_AF-A0A955VVP6-F1
#
_entry.id   AF-A0A955VVP6-F1
#
_cell.length_a   1.000
_cell.length_b   1.000
_cell.length_c   1.000
_cell.angle_alpha   90.00
_cell.angle_beta   90.00
_cell.angle_gamma   90.00
#
_symmetry.space_group_name_H-M   'P 1'
#
loop_
_entity.id
_entity.type
_entity.pdbx_description
1 polymer ?
#
loop_
_entity_poly.entity_id
_entity_poly.type
_entity_poly.pdbx_seq_one_letter_code
_entity_poly.pdbx_strand_id
1 'polypeptide(L)'
;DPEHGDFFGDIGVTVHDGPHTARIGGHTVWLEHGDLIDPRGLHHRLVCRVARHPWLHRAARLAPPAALWAVARAYARRGEHTYDEPLPAALLDAYLPARAREGADVVVMGHYHRAVVHTRQVDGRTVRFFGLGDWVKQRTWLRFDGDFTLLRYQDGGPPVALPEGDHAPPP
;
A
#
# COMPACT_ATOMS: atom_id res chain seq x y z
N ASP A 1 -14.23 -17.20 10.90
CA ASP A 1 -15.64 -17.54 10.60
C ASP A 1 -15.89 -18.92 11.23
N PRO A 2 -17.07 -19.28 11.78
CA PRO A 2 -17.25 -20.58 12.42
C PRO A 2 -17.27 -21.76 11.44
N GLU A 3 -17.42 -21.53 10.12
CA GLU A 3 -17.48 -22.63 9.16
C GLU A 3 -16.34 -22.63 8.13
N HIS A 4 -15.55 -21.56 8.08
CA HIS A 4 -14.23 -21.54 7.46
C HIS A 4 -13.32 -20.79 8.42
N GLY A 5 -12.23 -21.44 8.87
CA GLY A 5 -11.23 -20.83 9.75
C GLY A 5 -10.83 -19.44 9.27
N ASP A 6 -10.36 -18.61 10.18
CA ASP A 6 -9.66 -17.38 9.78
C ASP A 6 -8.44 -17.83 8.97
N PHE A 7 -8.56 -17.92 7.64
CA PHE A 7 -7.52 -18.43 6.75
C PHE A 7 -6.17 -17.76 7.04
N PHE A 8 -6.19 -16.46 7.35
CA PHE A 8 -4.99 -15.72 7.71
C PHE A 8 -4.46 -16.16 9.07
N GLY A 9 -5.33 -16.28 10.08
CA GLY A 9 -4.99 -16.89 11.37
C GLY A 9 -4.40 -18.31 11.25
N ASP A 10 -4.94 -19.14 10.35
CA ASP A 10 -4.49 -20.52 10.12
C ASP A 10 -3.07 -20.59 9.56
N ILE A 11 -2.61 -19.55 8.85
CA ILE A 11 -1.23 -19.40 8.36
C ILE A 11 -0.38 -18.47 9.25
N GLY A 12 -0.87 -18.09 10.43
CA GLY A 12 -0.16 -17.24 11.39
C GLY A 12 -0.07 -15.76 10.98
N VAL A 13 -0.97 -15.28 10.12
CA VAL A 13 -1.03 -13.90 9.65
C VAL A 13 -2.12 -13.13 10.40
N THR A 14 -1.75 -11.98 10.96
CA THR A 14 -2.72 -11.03 11.53
C THR A 14 -3.16 -10.03 10.46
N VAL A 15 -4.47 -9.85 10.33
CA VAL A 15 -5.06 -8.91 9.36
C VAL A 15 -5.32 -7.56 10.03
N HIS A 16 -4.95 -6.48 9.35
CA HIS A 16 -5.29 -5.11 9.74
C HIS A 16 -6.23 -4.49 8.70
N ASP A 17 -7.46 -4.18 9.12
CA ASP A 17 -8.51 -3.59 8.27
C ASP A 17 -8.32 -2.07 8.11
N GLY A 18 -7.17 -1.65 7.58
CA GLY A 18 -6.89 -0.25 7.30
C GLY A 18 -5.49 0.18 7.72
N PRO A 19 -5.27 1.51 7.86
CA PRO A 19 -3.98 2.02 8.30
C PRO A 19 -3.61 1.45 9.67
N HIS A 20 -2.34 1.10 9.83
CA HIS A 20 -1.80 0.55 11.05
C HIS A 20 -0.58 1.35 11.50
N THR A 21 -0.49 1.62 12.81
CA THR A 21 0.69 2.26 13.40
C THR A 21 1.49 1.22 14.16
N ALA A 22 2.76 1.05 13.77
CA ALA A 22 3.70 0.14 14.41
C ALA A 22 4.87 0.88 15.05
N ARG A 23 5.52 0.26 16.05
CA ARG A 23 6.78 0.74 16.62
C ARG A 23 7.92 -0.16 16.15
N ILE A 24 8.85 0.41 15.37
CA ILE A 24 9.98 -0.31 14.78
C ILE A 24 11.24 0.51 15.01
N GLY A 25 12.22 -0.04 15.73
CA GLY A 25 13.49 0.66 15.97
C GLY A 25 13.37 1.98 16.71
N GLY A 26 12.33 2.16 17.54
CA GLY A 26 12.02 3.43 18.21
C GLY A 26 11.20 4.41 17.36
N HIS A 27 11.03 4.17 16.06
CA HIS A 27 10.22 5.00 15.17
C HIS A 27 8.73 4.64 15.27
N THR A 28 7.87 5.64 15.16
CA THR A 28 6.44 5.48 14.87
C THR A 28 6.26 5.32 13.36
N VAL A 29 5.85 4.13 12.92
CA VAL A 29 5.68 3.80 11.50
C VAL A 29 4.20 3.72 11.16
N TRP A 30 3.75 4.60 10.27
CA TRP A 30 2.41 4.56 9.67
C TRP A 30 2.42 3.69 8.42
N LEU A 31 1.65 2.62 8.44
CA LEU A 31 1.51 1.64 7.36
C LEU A 31 0.11 1.77 6.75
N GLU A 32 0.01 1.99 5.46
CA GLU A 32 -1.28 2.04 4.76
C GLU A 32 -1.14 1.48 3.35
N HIS A 33 -2.22 0.96 2.76
CA HIS A 33 -2.20 0.53 1.37
C HIS A 33 -1.91 1.71 0.42
N GLY A 34 -2.52 2.88 0.67
CA GLY A 34 -2.32 4.11 -0.11
C GLY A 34 -3.47 4.44 -1.08
N ASP A 35 -4.49 3.59 -1.16
CA ASP A 35 -5.66 3.77 -2.03
C ASP A 35 -6.61 4.91 -1.62
N LEU A 36 -6.46 5.39 -0.38
CA LEU A 36 -7.28 6.47 0.19
C LEU A 36 -6.57 7.82 0.23
N ILE A 37 -5.30 7.89 -0.20
CA ILE A 37 -4.50 9.12 -0.16
C ILE A 37 -5.05 10.17 -1.11
N ASP A 38 -5.56 9.79 -2.29
CA ASP A 38 -6.22 10.73 -3.21
C ASP A 38 -7.63 11.11 -2.71
N PRO A 39 -7.84 12.35 -2.23
CA PRO A 39 -9.16 12.80 -1.77
C PRO A 39 -10.18 12.91 -2.91
N ARG A 40 -9.75 12.93 -4.17
CA ARG A 40 -10.62 13.06 -5.36
C ARG A 40 -11.17 11.72 -5.85
N GLY A 41 -10.66 10.60 -5.33
CA GLY A 41 -11.06 9.24 -5.69
C GLY A 41 -12.44 8.81 -5.17
N LEU A 42 -13.48 9.64 -5.32
CA LEU A 42 -14.85 9.35 -4.86
C LEU A 42 -15.41 8.05 -5.44
N HIS A 43 -15.11 7.77 -6.70
CA HIS A 43 -15.51 6.52 -7.36
C HIS A 43 -14.83 5.30 -6.69
N HIS A 44 -13.51 5.35 -6.50
CA HIS A 44 -12.76 4.27 -5.86
C HIS A 44 -13.26 4.02 -4.42
N ARG A 45 -13.44 5.09 -3.64
CA ARG A 45 -14.01 5.00 -2.27
C ARG A 45 -15.41 4.40 -2.25
N LEU A 46 -16.26 4.77 -3.20
CA LEU A 46 -17.61 4.20 -3.31
C LEU A 46 -17.55 2.71 -3.67
N VAL A 47 -16.71 2.31 -4.62
CA VAL A 47 -16.51 0.90 -4.97
C VAL A 47 -16.02 0.10 -3.77
N CYS A 48 -14.99 0.58 -3.05
CA CYS A 48 -14.53 -0.07 -1.82
C CYS A 48 -15.62 -0.17 -0.77
N ARG A 49 -16.42 0.89 -0.58
CA ARG A 49 -17.53 0.90 0.39
C ARG A 49 -18.61 -0.12 0.03
N VAL A 50 -18.99 -0.22 -1.25
CA VAL A 50 -19.98 -1.19 -1.73
C VAL A 50 -19.40 -2.61 -1.64
N ALA A 51 -18.15 -2.81 -2.05
CA ALA A 51 -17.45 -4.09 -2.01
C ALA A 51 -17.32 -4.64 -0.58
N ARG A 52 -17.09 -3.76 0.40
CA ARG A 52 -16.97 -4.12 1.83
C ARG A 52 -18.31 -4.20 2.55
N HIS A 53 -19.44 -4.03 1.85
CA HIS A 53 -20.76 -4.00 2.49
C HIS A 53 -21.13 -5.41 2.99
N PRO A 54 -21.56 -5.58 4.26
CA PRO A 54 -21.81 -6.91 4.85
C PRO A 54 -22.80 -7.77 4.07
N TRP A 55 -23.80 -7.14 3.44
CA TRP A 55 -24.80 -7.83 2.63
C TRP A 55 -24.22 -8.40 1.34
N LEU A 56 -23.26 -7.70 0.72
CA LEU A 56 -22.58 -8.23 -0.46
C LEU A 56 -21.72 -9.43 -0.08
N HIS A 57 -21.02 -9.39 1.04
CA HIS A 57 -20.26 -10.55 1.55
C HIS A 57 -21.16 -11.74 1.88
N ARG A 58 -22.36 -11.50 2.44
CA ARG A 58 -23.35 -12.56 2.68
C ARG A 58 -23.87 -13.16 1.37
N ALA A 59 -24.24 -12.31 0.40
CA ALA A 59 -24.69 -12.78 -0.91
C ALA A 59 -23.59 -13.54 -1.67
N ALA A 60 -22.34 -13.06 -1.59
CA ALA A 60 -21.20 -13.70 -2.22
C ALA A 60 -20.94 -15.11 -1.66
N ARG A 61 -21.11 -15.32 -0.35
CA ARG A 61 -21.00 -16.65 0.28
C ARG A 61 -22.01 -17.67 -0.23
N LEU A 62 -23.16 -17.22 -0.72
CA LEU A 62 -24.20 -18.09 -1.27
C LEU A 62 -24.08 -18.30 -2.78
N ALA A 63 -23.23 -17.52 -3.45
CA ALA A 63 -23.07 -17.58 -4.90
C ALA A 63 -22.14 -18.73 -5.32
N PRO A 64 -22.40 -19.40 -6.45
CA PRO A 64 -21.45 -20.36 -7.01
C PRO A 64 -20.10 -19.70 -7.29
N PRO A 65 -18.95 -20.36 -7.01
CA PRO A 65 -17.63 -19.79 -7.25
C PRO A 65 -17.43 -19.29 -8.68
N ALA A 66 -17.96 -20.01 -9.68
CA ALA A 66 -17.87 -19.62 -11.09
C ALA A 66 -18.52 -18.25 -11.38
N ALA A 67 -19.62 -17.93 -10.70
CA ALA A 67 -20.30 -16.65 -10.84
C ALA A 67 -19.48 -15.51 -10.22
N LEU A 68 -18.91 -15.73 -9.02
CA LEU A 68 -18.00 -14.79 -8.38
C LEU A 68 -16.78 -14.50 -9.27
N TRP A 69 -16.17 -15.54 -9.83
CA TRP A 69 -15.06 -15.42 -10.77
C TRP A 69 -15.43 -14.66 -12.04
N ALA A 70 -16.63 -14.87 -12.58
CA ALA A 70 -17.10 -14.14 -13.76
C ALA A 70 -17.25 -12.63 -13.47
N VAL A 71 -17.82 -12.27 -12.32
CA VAL A 71 -17.95 -10.87 -11.87
C VAL A 71 -16.58 -10.24 -11.66
N ALA A 72 -15.67 -10.94 -10.96
CA ALA A 72 -14.30 -10.47 -10.72
C ALA A 72 -13.54 -10.21 -12.03
N ARG A 73 -13.62 -11.13 -13.00
CA ARG A 73 -12.99 -10.94 -14.33
C ARG A 73 -13.60 -9.78 -15.10
N ALA A 74 -14.92 -9.60 -15.06
CA ALA A 74 -15.58 -8.50 -15.74
C ALA A 74 -15.19 -7.14 -15.14
N TYR A 75 -14.99 -7.08 -13.83
CA TYR A 75 -14.48 -5.88 -13.15
C TYR A 75 -13.00 -5.62 -13.48
N ALA A 76 -12.14 -6.64 -13.41
CA ALA A 76 -10.72 -6.52 -13.72
C ALA A 76 -10.46 -5.98 -15.14
N ARG A 77 -11.22 -6.44 -16.14
CA ARG A 77 -11.12 -5.97 -17.54
C ARG A 77 -11.47 -4.49 -17.73
N ARG A 78 -12.23 -3.88 -16.80
CA ARG A 78 -12.59 -2.45 -16.87
C ARG A 78 -11.51 -1.55 -16.27
N GLY A 79 -10.62 -2.11 -15.47
CA GLY A 79 -9.66 -1.38 -14.64
C GLY A 79 -8.21 -1.70 -14.99
N GLU A 80 -7.88 -1.89 -16.27
CA GLU A 80 -6.48 -1.79 -16.73
C GLU A 80 -6.00 -0.33 -16.54
N HIS A 81 -5.85 0.07 -15.29
CA HIS A 81 -5.11 1.25 -14.90
C HIS A 81 -3.63 0.85 -14.99
N THR A 82 -2.94 1.43 -15.96
CA THR A 82 -1.49 1.49 -15.92
C THR A 82 -1.12 2.32 -14.69
N TYR A 83 -0.82 1.67 -13.56
CA TYR A 83 -0.23 2.29 -12.37
C TYR A 83 1.23 2.73 -12.62
N ASP A 84 1.52 3.07 -13.87
CA ASP A 84 2.81 3.59 -14.31
C ASP A 84 2.88 5.13 -14.19
N GLU A 85 1.87 5.74 -13.59
CA GLU A 85 1.88 7.17 -13.28
C GLU A 85 2.71 7.44 -12.01
N PRO A 86 3.52 8.52 -12.01
CA PRO A 86 4.26 8.92 -10.81
C PRO A 86 3.28 9.28 -9.70
N LEU A 87 3.67 9.00 -8.45
CA LEU A 87 2.91 9.46 -7.28
C LEU A 87 2.95 11.00 -7.26
N PRO A 88 1.80 11.71 -7.37
CA PRO A 88 1.84 13.16 -7.50
C PRO A 88 2.46 13.82 -6.27
N ALA A 89 3.52 14.62 -6.46
CA ALA A 89 4.20 15.31 -5.35
C ALA A 89 3.24 16.15 -4.49
N ALA A 90 2.29 16.85 -5.14
CA ALA A 90 1.26 17.62 -4.46
C ALA A 90 0.38 16.79 -3.50
N LEU A 91 0.26 15.48 -3.74
CA LEU A 91 -0.50 14.57 -2.90
C LEU A 91 0.27 14.22 -1.62
N LEU A 92 1.56 13.93 -1.76
CA LEU A 92 2.47 13.79 -0.62
C LEU A 92 2.53 15.09 0.19
N ASP A 93 2.52 16.23 -0.51
CA ASP A 93 2.56 17.54 0.14
C ASP A 93 1.36 17.83 1.04
N ALA A 94 0.18 17.36 0.62
CA ALA A 94 -1.03 17.48 1.43
C ALA A 94 -1.09 16.42 2.55
N TYR A 95 -0.55 15.23 2.31
CA TYR A 95 -0.76 14.08 3.20
C TYR A 95 0.27 13.97 4.34
N LEU A 96 1.56 14.11 4.05
CA LEU A 96 2.63 13.90 5.03
C LEU A 96 2.54 14.83 6.25
N PRO A 97 2.16 16.13 6.12
CA PRO A 97 2.05 17.00 7.28
C PRO A 97 1.02 16.55 8.32
N ALA A 98 -0.09 15.93 7.89
CA ALA A 98 -1.08 15.39 8.82
C ALA A 98 -0.50 14.21 9.61
N ARG A 99 0.13 13.25 8.92
CA ARG A 99 0.75 12.08 9.57
C ARG A 99 1.88 12.47 10.53
N ALA A 100 2.69 13.46 10.14
CA ALA A 100 3.74 14.02 10.99
C ALA A 100 3.18 14.56 12.32
N ARG A 101 2.08 15.31 12.25
CA ARG A 101 1.39 15.86 13.44
C ARG A 101 0.73 14.81 14.30
N GLU A 102 0.29 13.71 13.69
CA GLU A 102 -0.18 12.51 14.39
C GLU A 102 0.98 11.70 15.02
N GLY A 103 2.23 12.11 14.80
CA GLY A 103 3.43 11.55 15.44
C GLY A 103 4.17 10.49 14.62
N ALA A 104 3.82 10.30 13.34
CA ALA A 104 4.55 9.40 12.46
C ALA A 104 5.95 9.94 12.14
N ASP A 105 6.96 9.11 12.32
CA ASP A 105 8.34 9.40 11.92
C ASP A 105 8.61 8.80 10.52
N VAL A 106 7.90 7.72 10.19
CA VAL A 106 7.98 7.01 8.91
C VAL A 106 6.58 6.71 8.40
N VAL A 107 6.33 6.94 7.12
CA VAL A 107 5.09 6.61 6.41
C VAL A 107 5.45 5.65 5.28
N VAL A 108 4.78 4.50 5.21
CA VAL A 108 5.02 3.48 4.19
C VAL A 108 3.71 3.19 3.46
N MET A 109 3.76 3.20 2.13
CA MET A 109 2.60 2.97 1.28
C MET A 109 2.90 2.09 0.08
N GLY A 110 1.89 1.38 -0.39
CA GLY A 110 1.90 0.72 -1.69
C GLY A 110 0.97 1.44 -2.67
N HIS A 111 0.10 0.65 -3.34
CA HIS A 111 -0.96 1.06 -4.26
C HIS A 111 -0.49 1.68 -5.58
N TYR A 112 0.41 2.66 -5.54
CA TYR A 112 0.88 3.36 -6.74
C TYR A 112 1.89 2.55 -7.55
N HIS A 113 2.41 1.44 -7.01
CA HIS A 113 3.43 0.62 -7.67
C HIS A 113 4.67 1.44 -8.07
N ARG A 114 5.01 2.42 -7.23
CA ARG A 114 6.09 3.39 -7.44
C ARG A 114 7.05 3.34 -6.26
N ALA A 115 8.30 2.96 -6.53
CA ALA A 115 9.35 2.98 -5.53
C ALA A 115 9.78 4.43 -5.29
N VAL A 116 9.44 4.98 -4.12
CA VAL A 116 9.74 6.36 -3.77
C VAL A 116 10.40 6.40 -2.41
N VAL A 117 11.51 7.14 -2.30
CA VAL A 117 12.09 7.51 -1.02
C VAL A 117 11.97 9.03 -0.92
N HIS A 118 11.24 9.51 0.08
CA HIS A 118 11.07 10.94 0.27
C HIS A 118 11.23 11.36 1.73
N THR A 119 12.01 12.40 1.98
CA THR A 119 12.25 12.96 3.32
C THR A 119 11.77 14.40 3.37
N ARG A 120 11.01 14.73 4.42
CA ARG A 120 10.44 16.07 4.60
C ARG A 120 10.59 16.56 6.03
N GLN A 121 10.81 17.87 6.18
CA GLN A 121 10.62 18.56 7.46
C GLN A 121 9.18 19.08 7.58
N VAL A 122 8.52 18.73 8.67
CA VAL A 122 7.18 19.24 9.05
C VAL A 122 7.24 19.72 10.48
N ASP A 123 7.00 21.01 10.71
CA ASP A 123 6.93 21.62 12.04
C ASP A 123 8.14 21.28 12.94
N GLY A 124 9.35 21.26 12.34
CA GLY A 124 10.61 20.93 13.02
C GLY A 124 10.88 19.44 13.21
N ARG A 125 10.02 18.55 12.71
CA ARG A 125 10.18 17.10 12.73
C ARG A 125 10.53 16.58 11.34
N THR A 126 11.43 15.61 11.29
CA THR A 126 11.73 14.88 10.05
C THR A 126 10.77 13.71 9.89
N VAL A 127 10.09 13.64 8.75
CA VAL A 127 9.24 12.51 8.37
C VAL A 127 9.76 11.91 7.08
N ARG A 128 9.92 10.59 7.07
CA ARG A 128 10.32 9.81 5.90
C ARG A 128 9.12 9.11 5.30
N PHE A 129 9.05 9.09 3.99
CA PHE A 129 8.03 8.42 3.20
C PHE A 129 8.69 7.38 2.31
N PHE A 130 8.14 6.18 2.33
CA PHE A 130 8.54 5.08 1.46
C PHE A 130 7.34 4.59 0.65
N GLY A 131 7.32 4.92 -0.63
CA GLY A 131 6.44 4.29 -1.61
C GLY A 131 7.06 2.97 -2.05
N LEU A 132 6.28 1.89 -1.98
CA LEU A 132 6.70 0.57 -2.44
C LEU A 132 6.33 0.42 -3.92
N GLY A 133 7.31 -0.01 -4.71
CA GLY A 133 7.08 -0.55 -6.04
C GLY A 133 6.41 -1.93 -5.97
N ASP A 134 5.97 -2.42 -7.12
CA ASP A 134 5.40 -3.76 -7.23
C ASP A 134 6.49 -4.85 -7.29
N TRP A 135 6.09 -6.10 -7.09
CA TRP A 135 7.03 -7.23 -7.06
C TRP A 135 7.27 -7.86 -8.44
N VAL A 136 6.59 -7.39 -9.48
CA VAL A 136 6.67 -7.94 -10.85
C VAL A 136 7.68 -7.16 -11.68
N LYS A 137 7.50 -5.84 -11.80
CA LYS A 137 8.38 -4.93 -12.55
C LYS A 137 9.48 -4.36 -11.65
N GLN A 138 9.08 -3.69 -10.56
CA GLN A 138 10.01 -2.92 -9.73
C GLN A 138 10.85 -3.79 -8.78
N ARG A 139 10.30 -4.91 -8.32
CA ARG A 139 10.93 -5.89 -7.40
C ARG A 139 11.51 -5.24 -6.15
N THR A 140 10.76 -4.32 -5.53
CA THR A 140 11.22 -3.55 -4.36
C THR A 140 10.58 -3.99 -3.05
N TRP A 141 11.31 -3.82 -1.95
CA TRP A 141 10.81 -3.97 -0.58
C TRP A 141 11.53 -2.99 0.36
N LEU A 142 10.89 -2.67 1.47
CA LEU A 142 11.49 -1.88 2.54
C LEU A 142 12.13 -2.82 3.57
N ARG A 143 13.39 -2.61 3.89
CA ARG A 143 14.10 -3.31 4.96
C ARG A 143 14.34 -2.36 6.13
N PHE A 144 14.15 -2.86 7.35
CA PHE A 144 14.64 -2.22 8.56
C PHE A 144 15.78 -3.05 9.15
N ASP A 145 16.96 -2.46 9.28
CA ASP A 145 18.12 -3.04 9.94
C ASP A 145 18.95 -1.90 10.55
N GLY A 146 18.58 -1.47 11.76
CA GLY A 146 19.07 -0.24 12.38
C GLY A 146 18.50 1.04 11.75
N ASP A 147 18.27 1.04 10.44
CA ASP A 147 17.54 2.08 9.71
C ASP A 147 16.70 1.51 8.55
N PHE A 148 15.80 2.33 8.00
CA PHE A 148 14.95 1.99 6.86
C PHE A 148 15.68 2.19 5.54
N THR A 149 15.72 1.15 4.70
CA THR A 149 16.30 1.19 3.36
C THR A 149 15.32 0.57 2.36
N LEU A 150 14.93 1.34 1.34
CA LEU A 150 14.17 0.81 0.21
C LEU A 150 15.15 0.08 -0.72
N LEU A 151 14.93 -1.21 -0.92
CA LEU A 151 15.80 -2.08 -1.72
C LEU A 151 15.09 -2.52 -2.98
N ARG A 152 15.87 -2.73 -4.04
CA ARG A 152 15.46 -3.32 -5.31
C ARG A 152 16.25 -4.60 -5.55
N TYR A 153 15.53 -5.67 -5.90
CA TYR A 153 16.13 -6.93 -6.30
C TYR A 153 16.82 -6.77 -7.67
N GLN A 154 17.95 -7.47 -7.85
CA GLN A 154 18.65 -7.54 -9.11
C GLN A 154 19.07 -8.99 -9.40
N ASP A 155 18.98 -9.39 -10.66
CA ASP A 155 19.39 -10.73 -11.08
C ASP A 155 20.92 -10.88 -10.98
N GLY A 156 21.38 -11.92 -10.28
CA GLY A 156 22.81 -12.25 -10.21
C GLY A 156 23.65 -11.36 -9.30
N GLY A 157 23.05 -10.55 -8.43
CA GLY A 157 23.78 -9.66 -7.51
C GLY A 157 23.04 -9.39 -6.19
N PRO A 158 23.69 -8.68 -5.26
CA PRO A 158 23.02 -8.23 -4.04
C PRO A 158 21.95 -7.18 -4.37
N PRO A 159 20.92 -7.02 -3.51
CA PRO A 159 19.94 -5.95 -3.65
C PRO A 159 20.58 -4.56 -3.64
N VAL A 160 20.01 -3.63 -4.42
CA VAL A 160 20.48 -2.24 -4.50
C VAL A 160 19.58 -1.33 -3.66
N ALA A 161 20.19 -0.47 -2.86
CA ALA A 161 19.48 0.58 -2.13
C ALA A 161 19.06 1.71 -3.07
N LEU A 162 17.80 2.09 -2.99
CA LEU A 162 17.25 3.22 -3.73
C LEU A 162 17.44 4.51 -2.91
N PRO A 163 18.10 5.53 -3.47
CA PRO A 163 18.30 6.82 -2.80
C PRO A 163 17.01 7.65 -2.76
N GLU A 164 17.05 8.82 -2.12
CA GLU A 164 15.99 9.83 -2.17
C GLU A 164 15.58 10.12 -3.64
N GLY A 165 14.28 10.05 -3.93
CA GLY A 165 13.70 10.27 -5.24
C GLY A 165 12.56 9.32 -5.60
N ASP A 166 11.92 9.58 -6.75
CA ASP A 166 10.98 8.67 -7.42
C ASP A 166 11.74 7.81 -8.42
N HIS A 167 11.67 6.49 -8.24
CA HIS A 167 12.34 5.50 -9.07
C HIS A 167 11.33 4.85 -10.00
N ALA A 168 11.39 5.23 -11.27
CA ALA A 168 10.59 4.60 -12.30
C ALA A 168 10.80 3.07 -12.34
N PRO A 169 9.76 2.30 -12.72
CA PRO A 169 9.93 0.90 -13.06
C PRO A 169 11.00 0.74 -14.14
N PRO A 170 11.79 -0.34 -14.10
CA PRO A 170 12.61 -0.70 -15.24
C PRO A 170 11.71 -0.93 -16.49
N PRO A 171 12.26 -0.71 -17.70
CA PRO A 171 11.55 -0.89 -18.96
C PRO A 171 11.06 -2.32 -19.18
#